data_AF-A0AAD9Q818-F1
#
_entry.id   AF-A0AAD9Q818-F1
#
_cell.length_a   1.000
_cell.length_b   1.000
_cell.length_c   1.000
_cell.angle_alpha   90.00
_cell.angle_beta   90.00
_cell.angle_gamma   90.00
#
_symmetry.space_group_name_H-M   'P 1'
#
loop_
_entity.id
_entity.type
_entity.pdbx_description
1 polymer ?
#
loop_
_entity_poly.entity_id
_entity_poly.type
_entity_poly.pdbx_seq_one_letter_code
_entity_poly.pdbx_strand_id
1 'polypeptide(L)'
;MASVVGPFRYCTRHPKHILFILLLLVLVAASRFLFSSFPEQRNIQALNLMSGTLSQQLGRKTKPHGKIYDSDTDAGKNLSPFEEGVKNDKVALEKTAKGENGIHREHENVIKNDNKKRKPNHQPKLKQGAGPSQEFNVLMVLAKVGQTSPLAQRFQRCLLSICMQSTVNLRFYVVADEVGKLICQRALSQARKASKIGINVTYYDVKRVAERVRPIVKDIQQFFSSGDPNSYYNDPLFFISTAIHHILPQKVKQIIWLDSDLYFQSDIKELFSEFDKFKSSTVFGLAHEQQPVYRHVLYMFRNQNPETKVGGPPPDGLQGFNSGVILMNVHHMRNSKLYKNLLQGSEVKKLADKYSFQGHLGDQDFYSLLSLEYSELFHVLPCQWNRQLCTYWKDKYPDVFDLYFNCSGPIHVYHGNCGAKMPNE
;
A
#
# COMPACT_ATOMS: atom_id res chain seq x y z
N MET A 1 57.43 -19.84 -53.76
CA MET A 1 56.13 -19.15 -53.92
C MET A 1 55.05 -20.06 -53.37
N ALA A 2 54.37 -19.65 -52.31
CA ALA A 2 53.37 -20.45 -51.60
C ALA A 2 51.98 -20.31 -52.26
N SER A 3 51.32 -21.44 -52.55
CA SER A 3 49.98 -21.47 -53.15
C SER A 3 48.90 -21.37 -52.08
N VAL A 4 48.08 -20.31 -52.17
CA VAL A 4 46.88 -20.09 -51.36
C VAL A 4 45.82 -21.15 -51.70
N VAL A 5 45.44 -21.96 -50.72
CA VAL A 5 44.34 -22.93 -50.82
C VAL A 5 43.07 -22.27 -50.27
N GLY A 6 42.12 -21.96 -51.16
CA GLY A 6 40.86 -21.30 -50.80
C GLY A 6 39.83 -22.21 -50.10
N PRO A 7 38.82 -21.61 -49.43
CA PRO A 7 37.84 -22.29 -48.57
C PRO A 7 36.91 -23.28 -49.31
N PHE A 8 36.90 -23.27 -50.65
CA PHE A 8 36.10 -24.17 -51.47
C PHE A 8 36.54 -25.64 -51.40
N ARG A 9 37.81 -25.93 -51.10
CA ARG A 9 38.32 -27.32 -51.03
C ARG A 9 38.09 -28.01 -49.68
N TYR A 10 37.70 -27.27 -48.63
CA TYR A 10 37.34 -27.86 -47.34
C TYR A 10 35.92 -28.45 -47.36
N CYS A 11 35.02 -27.85 -48.15
CA CYS A 11 33.61 -28.24 -48.19
C CYS A 11 33.34 -29.58 -48.90
N THR A 12 34.28 -30.07 -49.72
CA THR A 12 34.10 -31.33 -50.47
C THR A 12 34.63 -32.56 -49.75
N ARG A 13 35.33 -32.42 -48.61
CA ARG A 13 35.93 -33.55 -47.86
C ARG A 13 35.14 -34.02 -46.65
N HIS A 14 34.19 -33.23 -46.13
CA HIS A 14 33.48 -33.55 -44.88
C HIS A 14 31.97 -33.25 -44.93
N PRO A 15 31.19 -33.96 -45.76
CA PRO A 15 29.76 -33.73 -45.94
C PRO A 15 28.95 -33.90 -44.63
N LYS A 16 29.39 -34.77 -43.72
CA LYS A 16 28.74 -34.98 -42.41
C LYS A 16 28.86 -33.77 -41.47
N HIS A 17 29.98 -33.05 -41.51
CA HIS A 17 30.17 -31.84 -40.69
C HIS A 17 29.36 -30.66 -41.22
N ILE A 18 29.22 -30.53 -42.54
CA ILE A 18 28.37 -29.52 -43.16
C ILE A 18 26.90 -29.78 -42.85
N LEU A 19 26.46 -31.04 -42.92
CA LEU A 19 25.10 -31.42 -42.56
C LEU A 19 24.80 -31.11 -41.09
N PHE A 20 25.75 -31.37 -40.19
CA PHE A 20 25.60 -31.07 -38.77
C PHE A 20 25.54 -29.56 -38.47
N ILE A 21 26.37 -28.76 -39.14
CA ILE A 21 26.35 -27.29 -39.01
C ILE A 21 25.05 -26.71 -39.58
N LEU A 22 24.57 -27.21 -40.72
CA LEU A 22 23.29 -26.81 -41.29
C LEU A 22 22.13 -27.20 -40.37
N LEU A 23 22.16 -28.39 -39.76
CA LEU A 23 21.13 -28.82 -38.81
C LEU A 23 21.11 -27.93 -37.55
N LEU A 24 22.29 -27.55 -37.03
CA LEU A 24 22.43 -26.61 -35.92
C LEU A 24 21.90 -25.21 -36.28
N LEU A 25 22.20 -24.72 -37.48
CA LEU A 25 21.69 -23.43 -37.96
C LEU A 25 20.17 -23.46 -38.14
N VAL A 26 19.61 -24.57 -38.63
CA VAL A 26 18.16 -24.77 -38.72
C VAL A 26 17.53 -24.83 -37.33
N LEU A 27 18.15 -25.50 -36.36
CA LEU A 27 17.67 -25.53 -34.96
C LEU A 27 17.74 -24.17 -34.29
N VAL A 28 18.78 -23.36 -34.55
CA VAL A 28 18.90 -21.98 -34.04
C VAL A 28 17.90 -21.04 -34.72
N ALA A 29 17.64 -21.22 -36.02
CA ALA A 29 16.61 -20.46 -36.72
C ALA A 29 15.20 -20.86 -36.26
N ALA A 30 14.94 -22.16 -36.11
CA ALA A 30 13.67 -22.69 -35.61
C ALA A 30 13.43 -22.28 -34.15
N SER A 31 14.46 -22.27 -33.30
CA SER A 31 14.33 -21.74 -31.93
C SER A 31 14.04 -20.24 -31.97
N ARG A 32 14.73 -19.45 -32.80
CA ARG A 32 14.42 -18.02 -32.96
C ARG A 32 13.00 -17.78 -33.48
N PHE A 33 12.46 -18.62 -34.36
CA PHE A 33 11.07 -18.53 -34.84
C PHE A 33 10.04 -18.98 -33.80
N LEU A 34 10.34 -20.03 -33.02
CA LEU A 34 9.49 -20.49 -31.91
C LEU A 34 9.47 -19.47 -30.76
N PHE A 35 10.61 -18.83 -30.47
CA PHE A 35 10.72 -17.77 -29.46
C PHE A 35 10.21 -16.40 -29.98
N SER A 36 10.27 -16.11 -31.29
CA SER A 36 9.65 -14.90 -31.86
C SER A 36 8.12 -14.98 -31.97
N SER A 37 7.54 -16.17 -31.77
CA SER A 37 6.09 -16.39 -31.76
C SER A 37 5.44 -16.12 -30.40
N PHE A 38 6.25 -15.86 -29.36
CA PHE A 38 5.78 -15.35 -28.07
C PHE A 38 6.01 -13.85 -28.01
N PRO A 39 4.96 -13.02 -27.78
CA PRO A 39 5.10 -11.59 -27.88
C PRO A 39 5.66 -11.00 -26.57
N GLU A 40 6.95 -11.22 -26.33
CA GLU A 40 7.69 -10.65 -25.18
C GLU A 40 7.59 -9.10 -25.17
N GLN A 41 7.54 -8.47 -26.34
CA GLN A 41 7.34 -7.02 -26.51
C GLN A 41 5.90 -6.53 -26.24
N ARG A 42 4.86 -7.35 -26.47
CA ARG A 42 3.47 -6.95 -26.11
C ARG A 42 3.27 -6.99 -24.59
N ASN A 43 3.97 -7.88 -23.89
CA ASN A 43 3.87 -8.05 -22.44
C ASN A 43 4.44 -6.84 -21.68
N ILE A 44 5.60 -6.32 -22.11
CA ILE A 44 6.19 -5.09 -21.55
C ILE A 44 5.32 -3.87 -21.89
N GLN A 45 4.77 -3.79 -23.11
CA GLN A 45 3.86 -2.70 -23.48
C GLN A 45 2.55 -2.70 -22.68
N ALA A 46 1.97 -3.87 -22.36
CA ALA A 46 0.74 -3.96 -21.57
C ALA A 46 0.95 -3.55 -20.10
N LEU A 47 2.07 -3.98 -19.47
CA LEU A 47 2.50 -3.51 -18.15
C LEU A 47 2.73 -2.00 -18.11
N ASN A 48 3.43 -1.47 -19.13
CA ASN A 48 3.67 -0.03 -19.25
C ASN A 48 2.38 0.76 -19.56
N LEU A 49 1.37 0.14 -20.18
CA LEU A 49 0.08 0.78 -20.45
C LEU A 49 -0.76 0.93 -19.18
N MET A 50 -0.73 -0.04 -18.25
CA MET A 50 -1.34 0.10 -16.91
C MET A 50 -0.72 1.27 -16.14
N SER A 51 0.60 1.34 -16.15
CA SER A 51 1.35 2.46 -15.57
C SER A 51 0.98 3.79 -16.24
N GLY A 52 0.90 3.80 -17.57
CA GLY A 52 0.56 4.97 -18.39
C GLY A 52 -0.90 5.44 -18.28
N THR A 53 -1.87 4.55 -18.04
CA THR A 53 -3.29 4.92 -17.95
C THR A 53 -3.62 5.54 -16.59
N LEU A 54 -3.01 5.05 -15.50
CA LEU A 54 -3.06 5.71 -14.18
C LEU A 54 -2.31 7.06 -14.18
N SER A 55 -1.14 7.13 -14.85
CA SER A 55 -0.41 8.40 -15.05
C SER A 55 -1.17 9.39 -15.95
N GLN A 56 -1.93 8.92 -16.93
CA GLN A 56 -2.75 9.77 -17.81
C GLN A 56 -3.99 10.33 -17.08
N GLN A 57 -4.53 9.63 -16.08
CA GLN A 57 -5.60 10.17 -15.22
C GLN A 57 -5.09 11.23 -14.21
N LEU A 58 -3.78 11.31 -13.98
CA LEU A 58 -3.14 12.26 -13.05
C LEU A 58 -2.52 13.49 -13.73
N GLY A 59 -2.82 13.73 -15.00
CA GLY A 59 -2.57 15.01 -15.66
C GLY A 59 -1.21 15.11 -16.36
N ARG A 60 -1.24 14.99 -17.69
CA ARG A 60 -0.18 15.54 -18.55
C ARG A 60 -0.33 17.06 -18.65
N LYS A 61 0.66 17.80 -18.13
CA LYS A 61 1.44 18.85 -18.84
C LYS A 61 2.28 19.67 -17.86
N THR A 62 3.57 19.37 -17.77
CA THR A 62 4.66 20.37 -17.75
C THR A 62 5.95 19.68 -18.20
N LYS A 63 6.71 20.35 -19.10
CA LYS A 63 7.99 19.89 -19.65
C LYS A 63 9.06 19.82 -18.54
N PRO A 64 10.06 18.92 -18.62
CA PRO A 64 11.13 18.87 -17.63
C PRO A 64 12.15 19.98 -17.89
N HIS A 65 12.35 20.86 -16.92
CA HIS A 65 13.63 21.57 -16.80
C HIS A 65 14.54 20.72 -15.94
N GLY A 66 15.56 20.15 -16.57
CA GLY A 66 16.64 19.45 -15.86
C GLY A 66 17.45 20.43 -15.01
N LYS A 67 17.71 20.06 -13.76
CA LYS A 67 18.96 20.36 -13.08
C LYS A 67 19.38 19.13 -12.28
N ILE A 68 20.51 18.60 -12.70
CA ILE A 68 21.37 17.65 -12.02
C ILE A 68 21.68 18.23 -10.64
N TYR A 69 21.51 17.44 -9.58
CA TYR A 69 22.15 17.68 -8.29
C TYR A 69 22.91 16.42 -7.90
N ASP A 70 24.22 16.47 -8.14
CA ASP A 70 25.19 15.75 -7.34
C ASP A 70 25.15 16.31 -5.90
N SER A 71 25.21 15.41 -4.93
CA SER A 71 26.12 15.57 -3.79
C SER A 71 26.09 14.31 -2.93
N ASP A 72 27.25 13.68 -2.86
CA ASP A 72 27.71 12.90 -1.73
C ASP A 72 27.41 13.62 -0.42
N THR A 73 26.96 12.87 0.59
CA THR A 73 27.54 12.92 1.93
C THR A 73 27.02 11.77 2.78
N ASP A 74 28.00 11.11 3.38
CA ASP A 74 27.92 10.07 4.39
C ASP A 74 27.30 10.61 5.69
N ALA A 75 26.32 9.90 6.26
CA ALA A 75 25.88 10.08 7.65
C ALA A 75 25.02 8.88 8.11
N GLY A 76 25.69 7.80 8.50
CA GLY A 76 25.13 6.82 9.41
C GLY A 76 25.11 7.32 10.86
N LYS A 77 24.01 7.02 11.55
CA LYS A 77 23.75 6.95 13.02
C LYS A 77 22.88 8.06 13.64
N ASN A 78 21.96 7.56 14.48
CA ASN A 78 21.02 8.20 15.41
C ASN A 78 19.75 8.83 14.81
N LEU A 79 18.77 7.98 14.51
CA LEU A 79 17.39 8.39 14.23
C LEU A 79 16.67 8.75 15.54
N SER A 80 16.42 10.04 15.74
CA SER A 80 15.54 10.57 16.80
C SER A 80 14.06 10.20 16.57
N PRO A 81 13.21 10.26 17.61
CA PRO A 81 11.76 10.14 17.48
C PRO A 81 11.19 11.20 16.53
N PHE A 82 10.28 10.78 15.64
CA PHE A 82 9.50 11.68 14.80
C PHE A 82 8.51 12.44 15.68
N GLU A 83 8.86 13.63 16.13
CA GLU A 83 7.95 14.57 16.77
C GLU A 83 7.74 15.77 15.84
N GLU A 84 6.59 15.81 15.17
CA GLU A 84 6.11 17.03 14.53
C GLU A 84 4.74 17.40 15.11
N GLY A 85 4.57 18.70 15.34
CA GLY A 85 3.69 19.30 16.33
C GLY A 85 2.22 18.86 16.28
N VAL A 86 1.71 18.47 17.45
CA VAL A 86 0.28 18.37 17.73
C VAL A 86 -0.32 19.78 17.71
N LYS A 87 -0.79 20.25 16.55
CA LYS A 87 -1.80 21.31 16.51
C LYS A 87 -3.17 20.66 16.65
N ASN A 88 -3.65 20.57 17.89
CA ASN A 88 -5.06 20.32 18.16
C ASN A 88 -5.81 21.64 17.94
N ASP A 89 -6.39 21.85 16.77
CA ASP A 89 -7.31 22.97 16.55
C ASP A 89 -8.62 22.71 17.31
N LYS A 90 -8.67 23.13 18.58
CA LYS A 90 -9.92 23.39 19.30
C LYS A 90 -10.26 24.86 19.08
N VAL A 91 -11.18 25.15 18.17
CA VAL A 91 -11.76 26.49 18.06
C VAL A 91 -12.83 26.62 19.14
N ALA A 92 -12.50 27.37 20.20
CA ALA A 92 -13.44 27.78 21.23
C ALA A 92 -14.18 29.05 20.78
N LEU A 93 -15.49 29.10 20.99
CA LEU A 93 -16.30 30.31 20.83
C LEU A 93 -15.88 31.33 21.90
N GLU A 94 -15.39 32.50 21.47
CA GLU A 94 -15.23 33.67 22.32
C GLU A 94 -16.61 34.23 22.73
N LYS A 95 -16.84 34.36 24.04
CA LYS A 95 -17.80 35.29 24.61
C LYS A 95 -17.03 36.30 25.45
N THR A 96 -17.18 37.56 25.07
CA THR A 96 -16.67 38.75 25.74
C THR A 96 -17.41 39.03 27.05
N ALA A 97 -16.67 39.35 28.12
CA ALA A 97 -17.08 40.30 29.15
C ALA A 97 -15.89 40.72 30.04
N LYS A 98 -15.81 42.03 30.28
CA LYS A 98 -14.84 42.79 31.08
C LYS A 98 -14.95 42.52 32.58
N GLY A 99 -13.87 42.78 33.33
CA GLY A 99 -13.98 43.50 34.62
C GLY A 99 -13.28 42.90 35.84
N GLU A 100 -12.06 43.38 36.10
CA GLU A 100 -11.54 43.89 37.39
C GLU A 100 -11.24 42.97 38.61
N ASN A 101 -9.94 42.95 38.95
CA ASN A 101 -9.26 43.25 40.23
C ASN A 101 -9.74 42.66 41.57
N GLY A 102 -8.79 42.08 42.33
CA GLY A 102 -8.86 42.08 43.81
C GLY A 102 -8.14 40.96 44.58
N ILE A 103 -6.81 41.01 44.61
CA ILE A 103 -5.91 40.95 45.79
C ILE A 103 -6.36 40.25 47.12
N HIS A 104 -5.50 39.30 47.55
CA HIS A 104 -5.04 38.90 48.90
C HIS A 104 -5.90 38.17 49.97
N ARG A 105 -5.28 37.07 50.43
CA ARG A 105 -4.88 36.67 51.79
C ARG A 105 -5.68 35.59 52.53
N GLU A 106 -4.89 34.56 52.85
CA GLU A 106 -5.01 33.54 53.89
C GLU A 106 -5.46 34.07 55.25
N HIS A 107 -6.20 33.26 56.00
CA HIS A 107 -6.01 33.11 57.44
C HIS A 107 -6.48 31.72 57.91
N GLU A 108 -5.62 31.14 58.74
CA GLU A 108 -5.67 29.83 59.38
C GLU A 108 -6.69 29.70 60.54
N ASN A 109 -7.12 28.44 60.73
CA ASN A 109 -7.32 27.70 61.98
C ASN A 109 -8.23 28.25 63.10
N VAL A 110 -9.34 27.54 63.34
CA VAL A 110 -9.82 27.24 64.70
C VAL A 110 -10.28 25.78 64.78
N ILE A 111 -9.63 25.04 65.68
CA ILE A 111 -9.92 23.67 66.10
C ILE A 111 -11.12 23.67 67.07
N LYS A 112 -12.14 22.85 66.81
CA LYS A 112 -13.05 22.34 67.85
C LYS A 112 -13.26 20.83 67.65
N ASN A 113 -12.80 20.08 68.64
CA ASN A 113 -13.05 18.66 68.84
C ASN A 113 -14.52 18.45 69.20
N ASP A 114 -15.20 17.53 68.51
CA ASP A 114 -16.31 16.80 69.10
C ASP A 114 -16.34 15.35 68.62
N ASN A 115 -16.20 14.45 69.58
CA ASN A 115 -16.20 13.00 69.44
C ASN A 115 -17.62 12.48 69.14
N LYS A 116 -17.87 11.94 67.94
CA LYS A 116 -19.02 11.05 67.72
C LYS A 116 -18.72 9.93 66.71
N LYS A 117 -18.53 8.74 67.28
CA LYS A 117 -18.82 7.38 66.80
C LYS A 117 -18.70 7.12 65.28
N ARG A 118 -17.61 6.41 64.93
CA ARG A 118 -17.28 5.81 63.64
C ARG A 118 -18.42 4.93 63.09
N LYS A 119 -18.89 5.24 61.87
CA LYS A 119 -19.59 4.32 60.96
C LYS A 119 -18.57 3.79 59.92
N PRO A 120 -18.74 2.57 59.38
CA PRO A 120 -17.74 1.97 58.50
C PRO A 120 -17.61 2.76 57.21
N ASN A 121 -16.36 3.03 56.84
CA ASN A 121 -15.92 3.82 55.72
C ASN A 121 -16.30 3.12 54.40
N HIS A 122 -17.35 3.57 53.72
CA HIS A 122 -17.60 3.19 52.34
C HIS A 122 -16.62 3.98 51.48
N GLN A 123 -15.44 3.40 51.22
CA GLN A 123 -14.51 3.93 50.24
C GLN A 123 -15.27 4.12 48.91
N PRO A 124 -15.19 5.28 48.25
CA PRO A 124 -15.62 5.38 46.87
C PRO A 124 -14.78 4.37 46.11
N LYS A 125 -15.42 3.34 45.53
CA LYS A 125 -14.77 2.49 44.54
C LYS A 125 -14.21 3.44 43.49
N LEU A 126 -12.88 3.59 43.49
CA LEU A 126 -12.14 4.10 42.34
C LEU A 126 -12.74 3.39 41.13
N LYS A 127 -13.38 4.15 40.25
CA LYS A 127 -13.76 3.65 38.93
C LYS A 127 -12.49 3.06 38.36
N GLN A 128 -12.44 1.73 38.29
CA GLN A 128 -11.41 1.03 37.56
C GLN A 128 -11.35 1.71 36.20
N GLY A 129 -10.18 2.29 35.90
CA GLY A 129 -9.96 3.03 34.68
C GLY A 129 -10.48 2.18 33.52
N ALA A 130 -11.30 2.79 32.67
CA ALA A 130 -11.68 2.18 31.41
C ALA A 130 -10.40 1.59 30.79
N GLY A 131 -10.42 0.29 30.47
CA GLY A 131 -9.34 -0.32 29.70
C GLY A 131 -9.03 0.55 28.48
N PRO A 132 -7.80 0.51 27.94
CA PRO A 132 -7.42 1.40 26.85
C PRO A 132 -8.47 1.32 25.75
N SER A 133 -9.19 2.43 25.54
CA SER A 133 -10.22 2.50 24.51
C SER A 133 -9.55 2.23 23.17
N GLN A 134 -10.03 1.23 22.43
CA GLN A 134 -9.51 0.88 21.12
C GLN A 134 -9.48 2.14 20.22
N GLU A 135 -8.30 2.47 19.69
CA GLU A 135 -8.13 3.59 18.77
C GLU A 135 -8.39 3.12 17.33
N PHE A 136 -9.32 3.77 16.63
CA PHE A 136 -9.64 3.50 15.23
C PHE A 136 -8.81 4.40 14.32
N ASN A 137 -7.62 3.91 13.98
CA ASN A 137 -6.63 4.64 13.18
C ASN A 137 -6.74 4.31 11.69
N VAL A 138 -6.92 5.33 10.86
CA VAL A 138 -7.02 5.20 9.40
C VAL A 138 -5.88 5.99 8.76
N LEU A 139 -5.23 5.43 7.74
CA LEU A 139 -4.19 6.10 6.96
C LEU A 139 -4.62 6.24 5.51
N MET A 140 -4.47 7.45 4.96
CA MET A 140 -4.69 7.71 3.54
C MET A 140 -3.55 8.55 2.97
N VAL A 141 -3.28 8.38 1.67
CA VAL A 141 -2.27 9.15 0.94
C VAL A 141 -2.94 9.96 -0.15
N LEU A 142 -2.62 11.25 -0.24
CA LEU A 142 -3.06 12.11 -1.34
C LEU A 142 -1.96 13.10 -1.68
N ALA A 143 -1.20 12.82 -2.74
CA ALA A 143 -0.09 13.65 -3.19
C ALA A 143 -0.01 13.69 -4.71
N LYS A 144 0.61 14.74 -5.26
CA LYS A 144 0.82 14.94 -6.70
C LYS A 144 -0.50 14.96 -7.49
N VAL A 145 -1.54 15.55 -6.90
CA VAL A 145 -2.88 15.67 -7.49
C VAL A 145 -3.24 17.14 -7.77
N GLY A 146 -3.98 17.37 -8.84
CA GLY A 146 -4.65 18.66 -9.06
C GLY A 146 -5.90 18.79 -8.19
N GLN A 147 -6.23 20.01 -7.73
CA GLN A 147 -7.39 20.26 -6.84
C GLN A 147 -8.73 19.78 -7.40
N THR A 148 -8.89 19.80 -8.72
CA THR A 148 -10.13 19.42 -9.43
C THR A 148 -10.01 18.05 -10.12
N SER A 149 -8.91 17.33 -9.91
CA SER A 149 -8.67 16.04 -10.55
C SER A 149 -9.74 15.00 -10.17
N PRO A 150 -10.01 14.00 -11.02
CA PRO A 150 -10.90 12.90 -10.67
C PRO A 150 -10.49 12.22 -9.36
N LEU A 151 -9.18 12.03 -9.12
CA LEU A 151 -8.69 11.44 -7.88
C LEU A 151 -8.98 12.32 -6.65
N ALA A 152 -8.91 13.65 -6.76
CA ALA A 152 -9.28 14.55 -5.67
C ALA A 152 -10.77 14.44 -5.32
N GLN A 153 -11.65 14.33 -6.32
CA GLN A 153 -13.09 14.15 -6.12
C GLN A 153 -13.39 12.79 -5.46
N ARG A 154 -12.71 11.74 -5.94
CA ARG A 154 -12.80 10.39 -5.37
C ARG A 154 -12.29 10.33 -3.94
N PHE A 155 -11.17 10.98 -3.63
CA PHE A 155 -10.67 11.07 -2.26
C PHE A 155 -11.69 11.70 -1.32
N GLN A 156 -12.28 12.84 -1.74
CA GLN A 156 -13.30 13.52 -0.94
C GLN A 156 -14.48 12.57 -0.71
N ARG A 157 -14.99 11.94 -1.76
CA ARG A 157 -16.09 10.99 -1.68
C ARG A 157 -15.77 9.79 -0.78
N CYS A 158 -14.57 9.22 -0.89
CA CYS A 158 -14.08 8.13 -0.05
C CYS A 158 -14.12 8.53 1.43
N LEU A 159 -13.47 9.64 1.78
CA LEU A 159 -13.39 10.15 3.16
C LEU A 159 -14.79 10.43 3.74
N LEU A 160 -15.67 11.07 2.96
CA LEU A 160 -17.05 11.31 3.38
C LEU A 160 -17.80 9.99 3.62
N SER A 161 -17.69 9.02 2.72
CA SER A 161 -18.38 7.72 2.87
C SER A 161 -17.92 6.98 4.14
N ILE A 162 -16.62 6.96 4.44
CA ILE A 162 -16.08 6.38 5.67
C ILE A 162 -16.71 7.06 6.90
N CYS A 163 -16.68 8.40 6.95
CA CYS A 163 -17.18 9.13 8.11
C CYS A 163 -18.70 9.03 8.29
N MET A 164 -19.46 8.94 7.20
CA MET A 164 -20.92 8.81 7.25
C MET A 164 -21.38 7.43 7.70
N GLN A 165 -20.63 6.36 7.37
CA GLN A 165 -20.96 5.00 7.80
C GLN A 165 -20.42 4.64 9.19
N SER A 166 -19.40 5.35 9.68
CA SER A 166 -18.73 5.01 10.93
C SER A 166 -19.61 5.26 12.17
N THR A 167 -19.65 4.28 13.09
CA THR A 167 -20.24 4.46 14.42
C THR A 167 -19.22 4.83 15.50
N VAL A 168 -17.93 4.86 15.14
CA VAL A 168 -16.82 5.12 16.06
C VAL A 168 -16.07 6.40 15.70
N ASN A 169 -15.41 6.98 16.70
CA ASN A 169 -14.53 8.13 16.49
C ASN A 169 -13.28 7.68 15.73
N LEU A 170 -12.87 8.46 14.73
CA LEU A 170 -11.77 8.11 13.84
C LEU A 170 -10.58 9.06 14.01
N ARG A 171 -9.38 8.48 13.98
CA ARG A 171 -8.13 9.22 13.84
C ARG A 171 -7.53 8.96 12.47
N PHE A 172 -7.49 10.00 11.66
CA PHE A 172 -6.86 9.97 10.34
C PHE A 172 -5.37 10.35 10.43
N TYR A 173 -4.54 9.58 9.76
CA TYR A 173 -3.15 9.89 9.43
C TYR A 173 -3.10 10.12 7.92
N VAL A 174 -2.75 11.33 7.49
CA VAL A 174 -2.82 11.71 6.08
C VAL A 174 -1.43 12.08 5.59
N VAL A 175 -0.88 11.29 4.67
CA VAL A 175 0.36 11.63 3.97
C VAL A 175 -0.02 12.45 2.73
N ALA A 176 0.39 13.71 2.70
CA ALA A 176 0.00 14.61 1.61
C ALA A 176 1.06 15.66 1.31
N ASP A 177 1.00 16.22 0.10
CA ASP A 177 1.60 17.52 -0.18
C ASP A 177 0.63 18.65 0.19
N GLU A 178 1.02 19.90 -0.05
CA GLU A 178 0.18 21.08 0.27
C GLU A 178 -1.19 21.03 -0.43
N VAL A 179 -1.25 20.56 -1.67
CA VAL A 179 -2.51 20.49 -2.42
C VAL A 179 -3.41 19.39 -1.86
N GLY A 180 -2.85 18.20 -1.62
CA GLY A 180 -3.56 17.09 -1.01
C GLY A 180 -4.10 17.42 0.38
N LYS A 181 -3.30 18.14 1.19
CA LYS A 181 -3.70 18.61 2.52
C LYS A 181 -4.90 19.56 2.45
N LEU A 182 -4.91 20.51 1.51
CA LEU A 182 -6.05 21.42 1.31
C LEU A 182 -7.33 20.66 0.91
N ILE A 183 -7.22 19.69 -0.01
CA ILE A 183 -8.35 18.84 -0.41
C ILE A 183 -8.89 18.07 0.81
N CYS A 184 -7.99 17.47 1.59
CA CYS A 184 -8.36 16.72 2.79
C CYS A 184 -9.03 17.58 3.86
N GLN A 185 -8.54 18.79 4.11
CA GLN A 185 -9.17 19.73 5.04
C GLN A 185 -10.61 20.08 4.63
N ARG A 186 -10.87 20.27 3.33
CA ARG A 186 -12.23 20.51 2.82
C ARG A 186 -13.12 19.27 3.01
N ALA A 187 -12.62 18.09 2.67
CA ALA A 187 -13.34 16.84 2.85
C ALA A 187 -13.69 16.58 4.33
N LEU A 188 -12.73 16.75 5.24
CA LEU A 188 -12.94 16.63 6.68
C LEU A 188 -13.92 17.67 7.24
N SER A 189 -13.91 18.91 6.72
CA SER A 189 -14.89 19.94 7.10
C SER A 189 -16.32 19.51 6.74
N GLN A 190 -16.51 18.91 5.57
CA GLN A 190 -17.81 18.36 5.17
C GLN A 190 -18.18 17.13 6.00
N ALA A 191 -17.24 16.20 6.20
CA ALA A 191 -17.46 15.01 7.02
C ALA A 191 -17.87 15.35 8.46
N ARG A 192 -17.26 16.37 9.08
CA ARG A 192 -17.64 16.85 10.42
C ARG A 192 -19.05 17.45 10.49
N LYS A 193 -19.58 17.97 9.38
CA LYS A 193 -20.97 18.46 9.30
C LYS A 193 -21.95 17.32 9.04
N ALA A 194 -21.54 16.33 8.26
CA ALA A 194 -22.40 15.23 7.82
C ALA A 194 -22.45 14.04 8.80
N SER A 195 -21.44 13.88 9.66
CA SER A 195 -21.32 12.77 10.61
C SER A 195 -21.34 13.26 12.07
N LYS A 196 -21.73 12.37 12.98
CA LYS A 196 -21.79 12.65 14.43
C LYS A 196 -20.56 12.16 15.20
N ILE A 197 -19.58 11.59 14.50
CA ILE A 197 -18.39 11.00 15.11
C ILE A 197 -17.35 12.09 15.42
N GLY A 198 -16.52 11.83 16.43
CA GLY A 198 -15.29 12.59 16.65
C GLY A 198 -14.27 12.26 15.56
N ILE A 199 -13.71 13.30 14.93
CA ILE A 199 -12.72 13.17 13.85
C ILE A 199 -11.43 13.93 14.21
N ASN A 200 -10.36 13.17 14.46
CA ASN A 200 -9.00 13.69 14.63
C ASN A 200 -8.18 13.45 13.37
N VAL A 201 -7.24 14.36 13.09
CA VAL A 201 -6.33 14.22 11.94
C VAL A 201 -4.90 14.58 12.33
N THR A 202 -3.95 13.85 11.76
CA THR A 202 -2.51 14.12 11.79
C THR A 202 -2.01 14.09 10.36
N TYR A 203 -1.32 15.15 9.94
CA TYR A 203 -0.76 15.25 8.58
C TYR A 203 0.72 14.93 8.60
N TYR A 204 1.19 14.25 7.56
CA TYR A 204 2.60 14.04 7.26
C TYR A 204 2.92 14.61 5.89
N ASP A 205 4.01 15.37 5.79
CA ASP A 205 4.52 15.84 4.51
C ASP A 205 5.04 14.66 3.69
N VAL A 206 4.53 14.50 2.47
CA VAL A 206 4.88 13.38 1.59
C VAL A 206 6.37 13.32 1.25
N LYS A 207 7.06 14.46 1.12
CA LYS A 207 8.48 14.48 0.77
C LYS A 207 9.31 13.95 1.94
N ARG A 208 9.02 14.41 3.16
CA ARG A 208 9.69 13.93 4.38
C ARG A 208 9.46 12.45 4.64
N VAL A 209 8.24 11.97 4.43
CA VAL A 209 7.94 10.54 4.54
C VAL A 209 8.74 9.76 3.51
N ALA A 210 8.73 10.19 2.24
CA ALA A 210 9.48 9.53 1.18
C ALA A 210 11.00 9.52 1.47
N GLU A 211 11.58 10.62 1.94
CA GLU A 211 12.99 10.70 2.34
C GLU A 211 13.35 9.70 3.44
N ARG A 212 12.48 9.54 4.45
CA ARG A 212 12.70 8.62 5.57
C ARG A 212 12.49 7.15 5.17
N VAL A 213 11.57 6.88 4.25
CA VAL A 213 11.28 5.52 3.75
C VAL A 213 12.31 5.06 2.74
N ARG A 214 12.82 5.95 1.87
CA ARG A 214 13.76 5.63 0.78
C ARG A 214 14.91 4.70 1.19
N PRO A 215 15.71 4.97 2.23
CA PRO A 215 16.84 4.09 2.58
C PRO A 215 16.41 2.70 3.06
N ILE A 216 15.17 2.54 3.52
CA ILE A 216 14.60 1.28 4.02
C ILE A 216 14.14 0.40 2.85
N VAL A 217 13.53 1.03 1.83
CA VAL A 217 12.87 0.29 0.74
C VAL A 217 13.73 0.19 -0.51
N LYS A 218 14.84 0.91 -0.61
CA LYS A 218 15.71 0.93 -1.81
C LYS A 218 16.07 -0.48 -2.30
N ASP A 219 16.32 -1.41 -1.35
CA ASP A 219 16.82 -2.74 -1.68
C ASP A 219 15.69 -3.66 -2.19
N ILE A 220 14.44 -3.39 -1.82
CA ILE A 220 13.27 -4.12 -2.34
C ILE A 220 12.69 -3.45 -3.59
N GLN A 221 12.79 -2.12 -3.69
CA GLN A 221 12.19 -1.32 -4.75
C GLN A 221 12.63 -1.75 -6.15
N GLN A 222 13.89 -2.14 -6.30
CA GLN A 222 14.46 -2.58 -7.57
C GLN A 222 13.73 -3.78 -8.22
N PHE A 223 12.98 -4.57 -7.45
CA PHE A 223 12.27 -5.77 -7.94
C PHE A 223 10.83 -5.49 -8.38
N PHE A 224 10.27 -4.34 -7.99
CA PHE A 224 8.86 -4.00 -8.16
C PHE A 224 8.65 -2.67 -8.90
N SER A 225 9.73 -2.16 -9.47
CA SER A 225 9.80 -0.95 -10.28
C SER A 225 9.84 -1.33 -11.76
N SER A 226 9.21 -0.55 -12.63
CA SER A 226 8.93 -0.97 -14.01
C SER A 226 10.13 -0.96 -14.97
N GLY A 227 11.37 -1.05 -14.49
CA GLY A 227 12.61 -1.05 -15.28
C GLY A 227 12.93 0.27 -16.00
N ASP A 228 11.92 1.08 -16.35
CA ASP A 228 12.05 2.45 -16.84
C ASP A 228 12.43 3.37 -15.66
N PRO A 229 13.63 3.99 -15.67
CA PRO A 229 14.08 4.90 -14.61
C PRO A 229 13.11 6.07 -14.36
N ASN A 230 12.32 6.47 -15.37
CA ASN A 230 11.40 7.60 -15.30
C ASN A 230 9.98 7.21 -14.88
N SER A 231 9.75 5.93 -14.57
CA SER A 231 8.42 5.47 -14.15
C SER A 231 7.99 6.14 -12.85
N TYR A 232 6.74 6.59 -12.83
CA TYR A 232 6.12 7.16 -11.64
C TYR A 232 6.19 6.21 -10.43
N TYR A 233 6.08 4.90 -10.68
CA TYR A 233 6.10 3.84 -9.66
C TYR A 233 7.49 3.62 -9.03
N ASN A 234 8.54 4.25 -9.57
CA ASN A 234 9.87 4.27 -8.94
C ASN A 234 9.94 5.29 -7.80
N ASP A 235 8.85 6.01 -7.50
CA ASP A 235 8.81 6.88 -6.33
C ASP A 235 8.70 6.04 -5.03
N PRO A 236 9.53 6.30 -4.00
CA PRO A 236 9.38 5.68 -2.68
C PRO A 236 7.97 5.78 -2.08
N LEU A 237 7.15 6.74 -2.54
CA LEU A 237 5.72 6.86 -2.23
C LEU A 237 4.96 5.53 -2.36
N PHE A 238 5.29 4.72 -3.38
CA PHE A 238 4.65 3.43 -3.67
C PHE A 238 5.05 2.28 -2.74
N PHE A 239 6.00 2.54 -1.84
CA PHE A 239 6.50 1.55 -0.89
C PHE A 239 6.30 2.01 0.57
N ILE A 240 5.66 3.16 0.80
CA ILE A 240 5.47 3.69 2.16
C ILE A 240 4.75 2.69 3.05
N SER A 241 3.73 2.00 2.53
CA SER A 241 2.95 1.02 3.30
C SER A 241 3.84 -0.07 3.91
N THR A 242 4.89 -0.50 3.20
CA THR A 242 5.84 -1.53 3.67
C THR A 242 6.67 -1.06 4.86
N ALA A 243 6.95 0.24 4.96
CA ALA A 243 7.84 0.83 5.96
C ALA A 243 7.13 1.81 6.93
N ILE A 244 5.80 1.92 6.88
CA ILE A 244 5.05 2.97 7.58
C ILE A 244 5.23 2.95 9.10
N HIS A 245 5.54 1.78 9.67
CA HIS A 245 5.84 1.58 11.09
C HIS A 245 7.05 2.36 11.61
N HIS A 246 7.93 2.85 10.71
CA HIS A 246 9.05 3.75 11.00
C HIS A 246 8.66 5.24 11.07
N ILE A 247 7.44 5.57 10.61
CA ILE A 247 6.89 6.92 10.56
C ILE A 247 5.86 7.12 11.68
N LEU A 248 5.02 6.11 11.91
CA LEU A 248 3.93 6.20 12.88
C LEU A 248 4.44 6.28 14.33
N PRO A 249 3.75 7.04 15.22
CA PRO A 249 4.06 7.08 16.63
C PRO A 249 4.02 5.69 17.29
N GLN A 250 4.85 5.49 18.33
CA GLN A 250 4.96 4.19 19.04
C GLN A 250 3.64 3.69 19.64
N LYS A 251 2.74 4.62 19.99
CA LYS A 251 1.41 4.30 20.53
C LYS A 251 0.47 3.65 19.51
N VAL A 252 0.66 3.91 18.20
CA VAL A 252 -0.15 3.30 17.14
C VAL A 252 0.25 1.83 17.02
N LYS A 253 -0.67 0.92 17.33
CA LYS A 253 -0.45 -0.54 17.27
C LYS A 253 -1.09 -1.18 16.05
N GLN A 254 -2.24 -0.67 15.62
CA GLN A 254 -3.01 -1.14 14.47
C GLN A 254 -3.49 0.08 13.68
N ILE A 255 -3.54 -0.05 12.36
CA ILE A 255 -4.00 0.99 11.44
C ILE A 255 -4.55 0.36 10.17
N ILE A 256 -5.59 0.95 9.58
CA ILE A 256 -6.11 0.57 8.27
C ILE A 256 -5.61 1.58 7.24
N TRP A 257 -4.84 1.12 6.26
CA TRP A 257 -4.42 1.90 5.11
C TRP A 257 -5.45 1.75 3.99
N LEU A 258 -5.86 2.89 3.42
CA LEU A 258 -6.93 2.96 2.43
C LEU A 258 -6.51 3.82 1.22
N ASP A 259 -6.80 3.30 0.03
CA ASP A 259 -6.71 4.05 -1.22
C ASP A 259 -7.75 5.18 -1.30
N SER A 260 -7.46 6.13 -2.20
CA SER A 260 -8.26 7.35 -2.37
C SER A 260 -9.55 7.14 -3.18
N ASP A 261 -9.66 6.05 -3.93
CA ASP A 261 -10.76 5.74 -4.84
C ASP A 261 -11.62 4.58 -4.34
N LEU A 262 -11.88 4.58 -3.03
CA LEU A 262 -12.80 3.66 -2.38
C LEU A 262 -14.17 4.32 -2.09
N TYR A 263 -15.17 3.47 -1.85
CA TYR A 263 -16.48 3.91 -1.37
C TYR A 263 -17.05 2.91 -0.34
N PHE A 264 -17.23 3.37 0.90
CA PHE A 264 -17.70 2.56 2.02
C PHE A 264 -19.24 2.50 2.07
N GLN A 265 -19.76 1.28 2.17
CA GLN A 265 -21.18 0.98 2.38
C GLN A 265 -21.48 0.48 3.80
N SER A 266 -20.45 0.11 4.55
CA SER A 266 -20.58 -0.45 5.90
C SER A 266 -19.70 0.29 6.89
N ASP A 267 -19.97 0.08 8.18
CA ASP A 267 -19.20 0.69 9.26
C ASP A 267 -17.76 0.14 9.27
N ILE A 268 -16.78 1.04 9.21
CA ILE A 268 -15.35 0.69 9.25
C ILE A 268 -14.97 -0.03 10.55
N LYS A 269 -15.73 0.14 11.64
CA LYS A 269 -15.54 -0.63 12.88
C LYS A 269 -15.55 -2.15 12.65
N GLU A 270 -16.40 -2.63 11.74
CA GLU A 270 -16.47 -4.05 11.40
C GLU A 270 -15.16 -4.51 10.74
N LEU A 271 -14.58 -3.68 9.86
CA LEU A 271 -13.27 -3.96 9.26
C LEU A 271 -12.16 -3.99 10.31
N PHE A 272 -12.19 -3.12 11.33
CA PHE A 272 -11.24 -3.20 12.45
C PHE A 272 -11.36 -4.51 13.24
N SER A 273 -12.53 -5.14 13.26
CA SER A 273 -12.74 -6.42 13.95
C SER A 273 -12.02 -7.58 13.25
N GLU A 274 -11.59 -7.42 12.00
CA GLU A 274 -10.73 -8.41 11.32
C GLU A 274 -9.35 -8.54 11.99
N PHE A 275 -8.88 -7.52 12.73
CA PHE A 275 -7.65 -7.64 13.51
C PHE A 275 -7.74 -8.71 14.60
N ASP A 276 -8.94 -9.02 15.11
CA ASP A 276 -9.13 -10.05 16.15
C ASP A 276 -8.85 -11.46 15.62
N LYS A 277 -8.82 -11.62 14.29
CA LYS A 277 -8.52 -12.88 13.59
C LYS A 277 -7.02 -13.05 13.31
N PHE A 278 -6.20 -12.03 13.58
CA PHE A 278 -4.77 -12.09 13.31
C PHE A 278 -4.10 -13.07 14.27
N LYS A 279 -3.26 -13.94 13.71
CA LYS A 279 -2.34 -14.76 14.51
C LYS A 279 -1.20 -13.89 15.03
N SER A 280 -0.44 -14.42 15.99
CA SER A 280 0.77 -13.73 16.51
C SER A 280 1.82 -13.43 15.43
N SER A 281 1.83 -14.20 14.34
CA SER A 281 2.70 -14.00 13.17
C SER A 281 2.14 -13.03 12.14
N THR A 282 0.82 -12.80 12.12
CA THR A 282 0.15 -12.03 11.08
C THR A 282 0.50 -10.56 11.20
N VAL A 283 1.07 -9.99 10.15
CA VAL A 283 1.48 -8.58 10.08
C VAL A 283 0.46 -7.77 9.30
N PHE A 284 -0.10 -8.34 8.24
CA PHE A 284 -1.01 -7.65 7.33
C PHE A 284 -2.32 -8.41 7.12
N GLY A 285 -3.38 -7.67 6.79
CA GLY A 285 -4.62 -8.21 6.26
C GLY A 285 -4.96 -7.53 4.94
N LEU A 286 -5.10 -8.29 3.85
CA LEU A 286 -5.42 -7.78 2.51
C LEU A 286 -6.44 -8.68 1.83
N ALA A 287 -7.21 -8.13 0.90
CA ALA A 287 -8.04 -8.93 0.00
C ALA A 287 -7.21 -9.40 -1.20
N HIS A 288 -7.59 -10.56 -1.76
CA HIS A 288 -6.99 -11.06 -2.99
C HIS A 288 -7.22 -10.12 -4.18
N GLU A 289 -6.25 -10.09 -5.11
CA GLU A 289 -6.38 -9.39 -6.39
C GLU A 289 -7.45 -10.06 -7.27
N GLN A 290 -8.48 -9.32 -7.66
CA GLN A 290 -9.64 -9.83 -8.40
C GLN A 290 -9.45 -9.88 -9.93
N GLN A 291 -8.24 -9.61 -10.42
CA GLN A 291 -7.86 -9.77 -11.82
C GLN A 291 -6.71 -10.76 -11.99
N PRO A 292 -6.56 -11.40 -13.16
CA PRO A 292 -5.45 -12.32 -13.44
C PRO A 292 -4.09 -11.61 -13.65
N VAL A 293 -3.82 -10.51 -12.94
CA VAL A 293 -2.56 -9.74 -13.02
C VAL A 293 -1.38 -10.65 -12.68
N TYR A 294 -1.45 -11.35 -11.55
CA TYR A 294 -0.36 -12.20 -11.10
C TYR A 294 -0.27 -13.53 -11.85
N ARG A 295 -1.38 -13.98 -12.49
CA ARG A 295 -1.30 -15.04 -13.50
C ARG A 295 -0.36 -14.65 -14.64
N HIS A 296 -0.47 -13.39 -15.09
CA HIS A 296 0.40 -12.84 -16.13
C HIS A 296 1.81 -12.61 -15.63
N VAL A 297 2.01 -11.94 -14.49
CA VAL A 297 3.35 -11.64 -13.95
C VAL A 297 4.16 -12.91 -13.71
N LEU A 298 3.51 -13.99 -13.24
CA LEU A 298 4.16 -15.26 -12.89
C LEU A 298 4.17 -16.27 -14.05
N TYR A 299 3.90 -15.85 -15.30
CA TYR A 299 3.73 -16.79 -16.41
C TYR A 299 4.96 -17.69 -16.64
N MET A 300 6.18 -17.15 -16.51
CA MET A 300 7.41 -17.93 -16.68
C MET A 300 7.49 -19.07 -15.65
N PHE A 301 7.27 -18.75 -14.38
CA PHE A 301 7.26 -19.73 -13.30
C PHE A 301 6.16 -20.78 -13.51
N ARG A 302 4.95 -20.35 -13.90
CA ARG A 302 3.83 -21.25 -14.16
C ARG A 302 4.08 -22.20 -15.34
N ASN A 303 4.73 -21.72 -16.39
CA ASN A 303 5.09 -22.56 -17.54
C ASN A 303 6.11 -23.64 -17.16
N GLN A 304 7.03 -23.34 -16.25
CA GLN A 304 8.02 -24.29 -15.74
C GLN A 304 7.44 -25.23 -14.67
N ASN A 305 6.31 -24.88 -14.07
CA ASN A 305 5.67 -25.62 -12.98
C ASN A 305 4.16 -25.77 -13.25
N PRO A 306 3.73 -26.64 -14.20
CA PRO A 306 2.34 -26.71 -14.64
C PRO A 306 1.30 -26.97 -13.53
N GLU A 307 1.69 -27.75 -12.51
CA GLU A 307 0.84 -28.12 -11.36
C GLU A 307 0.82 -27.04 -10.25
N THR A 308 1.46 -25.89 -10.46
CA THR A 308 1.54 -24.85 -9.44
C THR A 308 0.20 -24.16 -9.20
N LYS A 309 -0.07 -23.86 -7.92
CA LYS A 309 -1.19 -22.99 -7.50
C LYS A 309 -0.89 -21.50 -7.71
N VAL A 310 0.38 -21.16 -7.95
CA VAL A 310 0.86 -19.78 -8.10
C VAL A 310 0.20 -19.08 -9.29
N GLY A 311 -0.38 -17.90 -9.04
CA GLY A 311 -1.15 -17.14 -10.02
C GLY A 311 -2.48 -17.81 -10.44
N GLY A 312 -2.87 -18.92 -9.83
CA GLY A 312 -4.17 -19.56 -10.04
C GLY A 312 -5.31 -18.79 -9.36
N PRO A 313 -6.57 -18.95 -9.82
CA PRO A 313 -7.76 -18.32 -9.22
C PRO A 313 -8.20 -19.00 -7.90
N PRO A 314 -9.15 -18.44 -7.14
CA PRO A 314 -9.67 -19.07 -5.93
C PRO A 314 -10.51 -20.32 -6.28
N PRO A 315 -10.79 -21.22 -5.32
CA PRO A 315 -10.45 -21.10 -3.89
C PRO A 315 -9.02 -21.50 -3.54
N ASP A 316 -8.36 -22.30 -4.37
CA ASP A 316 -7.07 -22.94 -4.02
C ASP A 316 -5.84 -22.22 -4.60
N GLY A 317 -6.02 -21.26 -5.51
CA GLY A 317 -4.93 -20.55 -6.15
C GLY A 317 -4.35 -19.42 -5.32
N LEU A 318 -3.09 -19.09 -5.62
CA LEU A 318 -2.37 -17.96 -5.02
C LEU A 318 -2.36 -16.79 -6.01
N GLN A 319 -3.50 -16.10 -6.13
CA GLN A 319 -3.70 -15.03 -7.11
C GLN A 319 -3.07 -13.68 -6.75
N GLY A 320 -2.37 -13.58 -5.62
CA GLY A 320 -1.82 -12.33 -5.09
C GLY A 320 -2.86 -11.47 -4.36
N PHE A 321 -2.45 -10.25 -4.01
CA PHE A 321 -3.24 -9.30 -3.21
C PHE A 321 -3.44 -7.98 -3.93
N ASN A 322 -4.49 -7.25 -3.54
CA ASN A 322 -4.69 -5.87 -3.91
C ASN A 322 -4.39 -4.93 -2.73
N SER A 323 -3.67 -3.83 -2.97
CA SER A 323 -3.21 -2.91 -1.91
C SER A 323 -4.21 -1.80 -1.54
N GLY A 324 -5.41 -1.78 -2.13
CA GLY A 324 -6.39 -0.71 -1.87
C GLY A 324 -6.93 -0.66 -0.44
N VAL A 325 -6.98 -1.81 0.25
CA VAL A 325 -7.35 -1.92 1.66
C VAL A 325 -6.36 -2.83 2.36
N ILE A 326 -5.59 -2.27 3.31
CA ILE A 326 -4.57 -3.01 4.06
C ILE A 326 -4.77 -2.79 5.54
N LEU A 327 -5.02 -3.86 6.29
CA LEU A 327 -4.93 -3.87 7.73
C LEU A 327 -3.47 -4.08 8.13
N MET A 328 -2.91 -3.17 8.90
CA MET A 328 -1.51 -3.25 9.34
C MET A 328 -1.44 -3.38 10.85
N ASN A 329 -0.94 -4.51 11.32
CA ASN A 329 -0.53 -4.67 12.72
C ASN A 329 0.86 -4.06 12.89
N VAL A 330 0.89 -2.75 13.09
CA VAL A 330 2.11 -1.93 13.27
C VAL A 330 2.97 -2.45 14.41
N HIS A 331 2.35 -2.99 15.46
CA HIS A 331 3.09 -3.64 16.54
C HIS A 331 3.87 -4.86 16.03
N HIS A 332 3.25 -5.74 15.25
CA HIS A 332 3.91 -6.90 14.66
C HIS A 332 4.95 -6.48 13.60
N MET A 333 4.69 -5.44 12.79
CA MET A 333 5.68 -4.90 11.84
C MET A 333 6.99 -4.53 12.55
N ARG A 334 6.91 -3.85 13.71
CA ARG A 334 8.10 -3.43 14.49
C ARG A 334 8.84 -4.60 15.14
N ASN A 335 8.11 -5.63 15.57
CA ASN A 335 8.66 -6.69 16.42
C ASN A 335 9.01 -7.98 15.67
N SER A 336 8.40 -8.23 14.51
CA SER A 336 8.65 -9.43 13.70
C SER A 336 10.08 -9.42 13.16
N LYS A 337 10.90 -10.36 13.64
CA LYS A 337 12.25 -10.58 13.10
C LYS A 337 12.21 -10.96 11.62
N LEU A 338 11.24 -11.81 11.25
CA LEU A 338 11.02 -12.21 9.86
C LEU A 338 10.75 -11.00 8.97
N TYR A 339 9.76 -10.16 9.32
CA TYR A 339 9.41 -9.00 8.50
C TYR A 339 10.57 -8.01 8.37
N LYS A 340 11.30 -7.75 9.46
CA LYS A 340 12.51 -6.91 9.44
C LYS A 340 13.60 -7.45 8.52
N ASN A 341 13.77 -8.78 8.46
CA ASN A 341 14.73 -9.41 7.54
C ASN A 341 14.28 -9.29 6.08
N LEU A 342 12.97 -9.43 5.80
CA LEU A 342 12.43 -9.29 4.44
C LEU A 342 12.67 -7.88 3.88
N LEU A 343 12.58 -6.83 4.71
CA LEU A 343 12.87 -5.46 4.29
C LEU A 343 14.35 -5.21 3.95
N GLN A 344 15.28 -6.10 4.31
CA GLN A 344 16.69 -6.00 3.91
C GLN A 344 16.94 -6.43 2.45
N GLY A 345 15.91 -6.91 1.74
CA GLY A 345 15.95 -7.17 0.30
C GLY A 345 16.60 -8.48 -0.14
N SER A 346 17.52 -9.06 0.63
CA SER A 346 18.21 -10.31 0.24
C SER A 346 17.27 -11.50 0.02
N GLU A 347 16.32 -11.71 0.94
CA GLU A 347 15.30 -12.76 0.79
C GLU A 347 14.30 -12.42 -0.32
N VAL A 348 13.91 -11.14 -0.45
CA VAL A 348 13.02 -10.69 -1.53
C VAL A 348 13.66 -10.93 -2.89
N LYS A 349 14.96 -10.70 -3.03
CA LYS A 349 15.73 -11.03 -4.23
C LYS A 349 15.63 -12.52 -4.56
N LYS A 350 15.86 -13.39 -3.57
CA LYS A 350 15.77 -14.85 -3.77
C LYS A 350 14.38 -15.26 -4.25
N LEU A 351 13.32 -14.65 -3.70
CA LEU A 351 11.96 -14.88 -4.16
C LEU A 351 11.73 -14.38 -5.57
N ALA A 352 12.16 -13.16 -5.88
CA ALA A 352 12.00 -12.57 -7.21
C ALA A 352 12.71 -13.44 -8.28
N ASP A 353 13.92 -13.91 -7.98
CA ASP A 353 14.67 -14.84 -8.82
C ASP A 353 13.94 -16.18 -8.96
N LYS A 354 13.52 -16.81 -7.84
CA LYS A 354 12.79 -18.10 -7.82
C LYS A 354 11.53 -18.06 -8.67
N TYR A 355 10.77 -16.97 -8.57
CA TYR A 355 9.48 -16.81 -9.23
C TYR A 355 9.56 -16.13 -10.60
N SER A 356 10.76 -15.78 -11.07
CA SER A 356 10.96 -14.96 -12.27
C SER A 356 10.07 -13.72 -12.25
N PHE A 357 9.93 -13.10 -11.08
CA PHE A 357 8.94 -12.07 -10.80
C PHE A 357 9.46 -10.71 -11.25
N GLN A 358 8.68 -10.02 -12.10
CA GLN A 358 8.95 -8.63 -12.50
C GLN A 358 7.69 -7.80 -12.29
N GLY A 359 7.70 -7.01 -11.22
CA GLY A 359 6.59 -6.16 -10.81
C GLY A 359 6.66 -4.73 -11.34
N HIS A 360 5.55 -4.01 -11.21
CA HIS A 360 5.42 -2.57 -11.50
C HIS A 360 4.36 -1.85 -10.64
N LEU A 361 3.78 -2.54 -9.65
CA LEU A 361 2.69 -2.05 -8.79
C LEU A 361 3.16 -1.78 -7.35
N GLY A 362 4.48 -1.66 -7.14
CA GLY A 362 5.05 -1.22 -5.87
C GLY A 362 4.80 -2.17 -4.71
N ASP A 363 4.20 -1.65 -3.64
CA ASP A 363 3.87 -2.42 -2.44
C ASP A 363 2.95 -3.63 -2.69
N GLN A 364 2.01 -3.52 -3.64
CA GLN A 364 1.12 -4.61 -4.01
C GLN A 364 1.90 -5.84 -4.47
N ASP A 365 2.93 -5.63 -5.27
CA ASP A 365 3.80 -6.68 -5.78
C ASP A 365 4.67 -7.27 -4.68
N PHE A 366 5.16 -6.44 -3.76
CA PHE A 366 5.88 -6.91 -2.58
C PHE A 366 5.02 -7.85 -1.74
N TYR A 367 3.79 -7.46 -1.38
CA TYR A 367 2.90 -8.33 -0.61
C TYR A 367 2.55 -9.61 -1.37
N SER A 368 2.27 -9.50 -2.66
CA SER A 368 1.91 -10.65 -3.50
C SER A 368 3.05 -11.65 -3.63
N LEU A 369 4.29 -11.19 -3.86
CA LEU A 369 5.46 -12.06 -3.92
C LEU A 369 5.74 -12.73 -2.57
N LEU A 370 5.69 -11.97 -1.46
CA LEU A 370 5.90 -12.54 -0.13
C LEU A 370 4.86 -13.59 0.22
N SER A 371 3.60 -13.40 -0.20
CA SER A 371 2.50 -14.32 0.10
C SER A 371 2.71 -15.74 -0.44
N LEU A 372 3.58 -15.91 -1.44
CA LEU A 372 3.87 -17.21 -2.04
C LEU A 372 4.65 -18.15 -1.11
N GLU A 373 5.43 -17.61 -0.17
CA GLU A 373 6.24 -18.40 0.77
C GLU A 373 5.96 -18.08 2.24
N TYR A 374 5.51 -16.86 2.54
CA TYR A 374 5.33 -16.34 3.90
C TYR A 374 3.87 -16.04 4.20
N SER A 375 2.99 -16.98 3.85
CA SER A 375 1.53 -16.85 4.04
C SER A 375 1.13 -16.55 5.50
N GLU A 376 1.94 -16.95 6.48
CA GLU A 376 1.71 -16.68 7.91
C GLU A 376 1.77 -15.21 8.30
N LEU A 377 2.34 -14.35 7.44
CA LEU A 377 2.35 -12.90 7.61
C LEU A 377 1.01 -12.25 7.23
N PHE A 378 0.12 -12.98 6.55
CA PHE A 378 -1.07 -12.42 5.93
C PHE A 378 -2.36 -13.06 6.48
N HIS A 379 -3.35 -12.21 6.70
CA HIS A 379 -4.76 -12.58 6.84
C HIS A 379 -5.49 -12.20 5.55
N VAL A 380 -6.18 -13.15 4.93
CA VAL A 380 -6.93 -12.87 3.71
C VAL A 380 -8.28 -12.28 4.09
N LEU A 381 -8.52 -11.03 3.71
CA LEU A 381 -9.81 -10.38 3.89
C LEU A 381 -10.86 -10.98 2.94
N PRO A 382 -12.13 -11.09 3.37
CA PRO A 382 -13.24 -11.32 2.45
C PRO A 382 -13.23 -10.28 1.32
N CYS A 383 -13.47 -10.72 0.08
CA CYS A 383 -13.38 -9.86 -1.10
C CYS A 383 -14.33 -8.66 -1.08
N GLN A 384 -15.38 -8.72 -0.26
CA GLN A 384 -16.39 -7.67 -0.07
C GLN A 384 -15.81 -6.42 0.62
N TRP A 385 -14.71 -6.57 1.37
CA TRP A 385 -13.99 -5.47 2.00
C TRP A 385 -13.05 -4.71 1.05
N ASN A 386 -12.86 -5.20 -0.18
CA ASN A 386 -12.13 -4.53 -1.24
C ASN A 386 -12.65 -5.04 -2.59
N ARG A 387 -13.89 -4.69 -2.94
CA ARG A 387 -14.50 -5.10 -4.21
C ARG A 387 -13.95 -4.24 -5.35
N GLN A 388 -12.92 -4.74 -6.01
CA GLN A 388 -12.24 -4.11 -7.13
C GLN A 388 -13.10 -4.10 -8.39
N LEU A 389 -13.22 -2.95 -9.05
CA LEU A 389 -14.10 -2.79 -10.21
C LEU A 389 -13.34 -2.77 -11.54
N CYS A 390 -12.01 -2.78 -11.52
CA CYS A 390 -11.21 -2.80 -12.73
C CYS A 390 -11.44 -4.07 -13.57
N THR A 391 -11.62 -3.89 -14.87
CA THR A 391 -11.77 -4.99 -15.84
C THR A 391 -10.71 -4.98 -16.93
N TYR A 392 -9.62 -4.20 -16.78
CA TYR A 392 -8.55 -4.08 -17.78
C TYR A 392 -8.02 -5.43 -18.31
N TRP A 393 -7.87 -6.44 -17.44
CA TRP A 393 -7.35 -7.74 -17.84
C TRP A 393 -8.37 -8.67 -18.50
N LYS A 394 -9.66 -8.29 -18.56
CA LYS A 394 -10.72 -9.12 -19.12
C LYS A 394 -10.48 -9.45 -20.59
N ASP A 395 -10.09 -8.46 -21.38
CA ASP A 395 -9.84 -8.65 -22.81
C ASP A 395 -8.59 -9.49 -23.10
N LYS A 396 -7.69 -9.62 -22.12
CA LYS A 396 -6.43 -10.36 -22.25
C LYS A 396 -6.53 -11.80 -21.74
N TYR A 397 -7.46 -12.05 -20.82
CA TYR A 397 -7.70 -13.35 -20.20
C TYR A 397 -9.20 -13.67 -20.11
N PRO A 398 -9.95 -13.61 -21.23
CA PRO A 398 -11.40 -13.74 -21.20
C PRO A 398 -11.85 -15.07 -20.61
N ASP A 399 -11.13 -16.17 -20.90
CA ASP A 399 -11.49 -17.53 -20.52
C ASP A 399 -11.40 -17.81 -19.01
N VAL A 400 -10.63 -16.99 -18.28
CA VAL A 400 -10.39 -17.20 -16.85
C VAL A 400 -10.77 -16.00 -15.99
N PHE A 401 -11.08 -14.85 -16.58
CA PHE A 401 -11.30 -13.59 -15.85
C PHE A 401 -12.33 -13.72 -14.73
N ASP A 402 -13.49 -14.31 -15.03
CA ASP A 402 -14.59 -14.42 -14.08
C ASP A 402 -14.26 -15.33 -12.88
N LEU A 403 -13.28 -16.24 -13.02
CA LEU A 403 -12.78 -17.06 -11.90
C LEU A 403 -12.07 -16.19 -10.85
N TYR A 404 -11.41 -15.11 -11.26
CA TYR A 404 -10.73 -14.17 -10.34
C TYR A 404 -11.68 -13.07 -9.87
N PHE A 405 -12.57 -12.60 -10.75
CA PHE A 405 -13.35 -11.39 -10.54
C PHE A 405 -14.60 -11.59 -9.70
N ASN A 406 -15.07 -12.83 -9.55
CA ASN A 406 -16.29 -13.13 -8.81
C ASN A 406 -16.13 -12.78 -7.31
N CYS A 407 -17.12 -12.09 -6.78
CA CYS A 407 -17.23 -11.77 -5.36
C CYS A 407 -18.70 -11.68 -5.00
N SER A 408 -19.17 -12.69 -4.27
CA SER A 408 -20.60 -12.87 -3.95
C SER A 408 -20.91 -12.37 -2.54
N GLY A 409 -22.14 -11.90 -2.31
CA GLY A 409 -22.58 -11.39 -0.99
C GLY A 409 -22.59 -9.87 -0.90
N PRO A 410 -23.00 -9.31 0.26
CA PRO A 410 -23.10 -7.86 0.45
C PRO A 410 -21.74 -7.19 0.34
N ILE A 411 -21.62 -6.17 -0.50
CA ILE A 411 -20.36 -5.43 -0.67
C ILE A 411 -20.23 -4.37 0.44
N HIS A 412 -19.06 -4.33 1.10
CA HIS A 412 -18.78 -3.38 2.16
C HIS A 412 -17.98 -2.17 1.67
N VAL A 413 -17.05 -2.41 0.74
CA VAL A 413 -16.20 -1.36 0.15
C VAL A 413 -16.05 -1.63 -1.34
N TYR A 414 -16.48 -0.68 -2.17
CA TYR A 414 -16.16 -0.66 -3.59
C TYR A 414 -14.81 0.02 -3.82
N HIS A 415 -14.03 -0.49 -4.76
CA HIS A 415 -12.75 0.07 -5.16
C HIS A 415 -12.76 0.38 -6.65
N GLY A 416 -12.78 1.66 -6.99
CA GLY A 416 -12.82 2.19 -8.36
C GLY A 416 -11.47 2.16 -9.08
N ASN A 417 -10.67 1.14 -8.82
CA ASN A 417 -9.31 0.99 -9.36
C ASN A 417 -9.29 1.06 -10.89
N CYS A 418 -8.16 1.51 -11.44
CA CYS A 418 -7.96 1.77 -12.87
C CYS A 418 -8.99 2.74 -13.50
N GLY A 419 -9.58 3.61 -12.69
CA GLY A 419 -10.57 4.57 -13.16
C GLY A 419 -11.96 3.98 -13.33
N ALA A 420 -12.21 2.74 -12.88
CA ALA A 420 -13.50 2.09 -12.97
C ALA A 420 -14.57 2.92 -12.24
N LYS A 421 -15.74 3.05 -12.86
CA LYS A 421 -16.85 3.84 -12.31
C LYS A 421 -17.44 3.13 -11.09
N MET A 422 -17.50 3.82 -9.95
CA MET A 422 -18.14 3.29 -8.75
C MET A 422 -19.67 3.45 -8.79
N PRO A 423 -20.44 2.65 -8.02
CA PRO A 423 -21.88 2.87 -7.89
C PRO A 423 -22.16 4.30 -7.42
N ASN A 424 -23.18 4.98 -7.97
CA ASN A 424 -23.54 6.37 -7.62
C ASN A 424 -22.50 7.44 -7.98
N GLU A 425 -21.63 7.18 -8.96
CA GLU A 425 -20.64 8.12 -9.51
C GLU A 425 -21.10 8.82 -10.80
#